data_AF-A0A3S0W357-F1
#
_entry.id   AF-A0A3S0W357-F1
#
_cell.length_a   1.000
_cell.length_b   1.000
_cell.length_c   1.000
_cell.angle_alpha   90.00
_cell.angle_beta   90.00
_cell.angle_gamma   90.00
#
_symmetry.space_group_name_H-M   'P 1'
#
loop_
_entity.id
_entity.type
_entity.pdbx_description
1 polymer ?
#
loop_
_entity_poly.entity_id
_entity_poly.type
_entity_poly.pdbx_seq_one_letter_code
_entity_poly.pdbx_strand_id
1 'polypeptide(L)'
;MKVILLGAGSSKCYKQSPSGLSMPIAKDFFQTFNKLEISENPWVLIDAILLYVMERENFSSFEQVRTYLNSGVDIESFHSEIASKKNLLNQFASSEGLYLYKTYNQLVFLFVSVINEIQNGPISNVHLNLSKHLTNKDAIITFNWDTLMDRALNESTTWCVDSGYGVSPKKIYRSGWVDPIKDGIQAPKLIKLHGSTNWLTSHTIPNDHGNVDFTHVGSPDLLYVYEDTNIP
;
A
#
# COMPACT_ATOMS: atom_id res chain seq x y z
N MET A 1 27.68 -9.12 3.73
CA MET A 1 26.28 -9.11 3.28
C MET A 1 25.41 -9.06 4.51
N LYS A 2 24.68 -7.97 4.69
CA LYS A 2 23.67 -7.77 5.73
C LYS A 2 22.29 -7.94 5.08
N VAL A 3 21.37 -8.54 5.81
CA VAL A 3 19.95 -8.58 5.46
C VAL A 3 19.20 -7.87 6.58
N ILE A 4 18.47 -6.82 6.22
CA ILE A 4 17.67 -6.02 7.16
C ILE A 4 16.21 -6.33 6.93
N LEU A 5 15.51 -6.74 7.99
CA LEU A 5 14.07 -6.99 7.96
C LEU A 5 13.34 -5.80 8.59
N LEU A 6 12.55 -5.09 7.79
CA LEU A 6 11.65 -4.05 8.24
C LEU A 6 10.25 -4.65 8.42
N GLY A 7 9.88 -4.88 9.68
CA GLY A 7 8.56 -5.40 10.05
C GLY A 7 7.44 -4.43 9.67
N ALA A 8 6.22 -4.96 9.52
CA ALA A 8 5.03 -4.15 9.28
C ALA A 8 4.88 -3.11 10.40
N GLY A 9 4.72 -1.84 10.01
CA GLY A 9 4.60 -0.71 10.93
C GLY A 9 5.92 -0.11 11.40
N SER A 10 7.09 -0.59 10.94
CA SER A 10 8.38 0.04 11.32
C SER A 10 8.47 1.50 10.88
N SER A 11 7.71 1.89 9.86
CA SER A 11 7.58 3.27 9.37
C SER A 11 6.89 4.22 10.36
N LYS A 12 6.32 3.74 11.48
CA LYS A 12 5.78 4.58 12.57
C LYS A 12 6.81 5.51 13.22
N CYS A 13 8.09 5.24 13.02
CA CYS A 13 9.18 6.13 13.41
C CYS A 13 9.27 7.42 12.57
N TYR A 14 8.57 7.52 11.44
CA TYR A 14 8.53 8.74 10.63
C TYR A 14 7.74 9.85 11.33
N LYS A 15 8.36 11.03 11.47
CA LYS A 15 7.81 12.17 12.24
C LYS A 15 7.63 13.44 11.42
N GLN A 16 8.08 13.46 10.17
CA GLN A 16 8.00 14.63 9.30
C GLN A 16 6.74 14.62 8.40
N SER A 17 5.68 13.93 8.85
CA SER A 17 4.42 13.86 8.11
C SER A 17 3.79 15.24 7.94
N PRO A 18 3.32 15.60 6.74
CA PRO A 18 2.61 16.86 6.53
C PRO A 18 1.29 16.92 7.29
N SER A 19 0.63 15.77 7.51
CA SER A 19 -0.58 15.68 8.34
C SER A 19 -0.32 15.74 9.85
N GLY A 20 0.96 15.74 10.29
CA GLY A 20 1.34 15.69 11.71
C GLY A 20 1.09 14.35 12.40
N LEU A 21 0.45 13.39 11.72
CA LEU A 21 0.22 12.04 12.25
C LEU A 21 1.41 11.10 12.00
N SER A 22 1.50 10.05 12.79
CA SER A 22 2.45 8.95 12.56
C SER A 22 1.81 7.83 11.76
N MET A 23 2.62 7.05 11.03
CA MET A 23 2.10 5.89 10.30
C MET A 23 1.30 4.95 11.22
N PRO A 24 0.15 4.45 10.75
CA PRO A 24 -0.63 3.50 11.52
C PRO A 24 0.07 2.15 11.61
N ILE A 25 -0.27 1.41 12.67
CA ILE A 25 -0.08 -0.03 12.81
C ILE A 25 -1.45 -0.71 12.73
N ALA A 26 -1.46 -2.04 12.67
CA ALA A 26 -2.68 -2.78 12.35
C ALA A 26 -3.90 -2.43 13.22
N LYS A 27 -3.70 -2.17 14.51
CA LYS A 27 -4.77 -1.91 15.48
C LYS A 27 -5.18 -0.44 15.63
N ASP A 28 -4.42 0.51 15.09
CA ASP A 28 -4.77 1.94 15.17
C ASP A 28 -5.06 2.55 13.80
N PHE A 29 -5.19 1.73 12.76
CA PHE A 29 -5.44 2.17 11.39
C PHE A 29 -6.68 3.08 11.28
N PHE A 30 -7.86 2.60 11.68
CA PHE A 30 -9.09 3.39 11.60
C PHE A 30 -9.08 4.61 12.50
N GLN A 31 -8.44 4.52 13.67
CA GLN A 31 -8.26 5.67 14.56
C GLN A 31 -7.36 6.76 13.93
N THR A 32 -6.35 6.35 13.16
CA THR A 32 -5.47 7.25 12.42
C THR A 32 -6.19 7.85 11.22
N PHE A 33 -6.94 7.04 10.46
CA PHE A 33 -7.78 7.51 9.36
C PHE A 33 -8.74 8.61 9.81
N ASN A 34 -9.48 8.41 10.91
CA ASN A 34 -10.45 9.37 11.42
C ASN A 34 -9.85 10.70 11.95
N LYS A 35 -8.52 10.81 12.00
CA LYS A 35 -7.80 12.04 12.36
C LYS A 35 -7.25 12.78 11.14
N LEU A 36 -7.31 12.18 9.95
CA LEU A 36 -6.88 12.79 8.71
C LEU A 36 -8.03 13.60 8.09
N GLU A 37 -7.70 14.71 7.43
CA GLU A 37 -8.68 15.56 6.72
C GLU A 37 -9.48 14.78 5.68
N ILE A 38 -8.86 13.79 5.02
CA ILE A 38 -9.55 12.93 4.06
C ILE A 38 -10.76 12.20 4.66
N SER A 39 -10.79 11.94 5.97
CA SER A 39 -11.93 11.26 6.60
C SER A 39 -13.20 12.11 6.65
N GLU A 40 -13.07 13.43 6.51
CA GLU A 40 -14.20 14.36 6.43
C GLU A 40 -14.71 14.54 4.99
N ASN A 41 -13.96 14.05 4.00
CA ASN A 41 -14.32 14.20 2.60
C ASN A 41 -15.45 13.21 2.21
N PRO A 42 -16.62 13.70 1.78
CA PRO A 42 -17.77 12.84 1.44
C PRO A 42 -17.54 11.94 0.22
N TRP A 43 -16.48 12.19 -0.56
CA TRP A 43 -16.10 11.41 -1.73
C TRP A 43 -15.21 10.21 -1.41
N VAL A 44 -14.80 10.02 -0.14
CA VAL A 44 -14.04 8.82 0.23
C VAL A 44 -14.93 7.59 0.16
N LEU A 45 -14.48 6.61 -0.63
CA LEU A 45 -15.18 5.36 -0.86
C LEU A 45 -15.01 4.40 0.34
N ILE A 46 -15.86 4.55 1.36
CA ILE A 46 -15.89 3.68 2.55
C ILE A 46 -17.23 2.95 2.76
N ASP A 47 -18.25 3.21 1.93
CA ASP A 47 -19.61 2.71 2.13
C ASP A 47 -19.68 1.17 2.18
N ALA A 48 -18.94 0.47 1.32
CA ALA A 48 -18.93 -0.99 1.31
C ALA A 48 -18.26 -1.56 2.57
N ILE A 49 -17.22 -0.90 3.09
CA ILE A 49 -16.59 -1.25 4.37
C ILE A 49 -17.60 -1.10 5.51
N LEU A 50 -18.29 0.05 5.57
CA LEU A 50 -19.26 0.33 6.62
C LEU A 50 -20.43 -0.65 6.61
N LEU A 51 -20.99 -0.91 5.43
CA LEU A 51 -22.06 -1.89 5.26
C LEU A 51 -21.59 -3.30 5.65
N TYR A 52 -20.34 -3.66 5.32
CA TYR A 52 -19.82 -5.01 5.59
C TYR A 52 -19.73 -5.26 7.09
N VAL A 53 -19.22 -4.27 7.83
CA VAL A 53 -19.18 -4.34 9.29
C VAL A 53 -20.59 -4.35 9.87
N MET A 54 -21.50 -3.55 9.33
CA MET A 54 -22.88 -3.48 9.79
C MET A 54 -23.58 -4.84 9.70
N GLU A 55 -23.47 -5.52 8.55
CA GLU A 55 -24.03 -6.86 8.32
C GLU A 55 -23.32 -7.93 9.16
N ARG A 56 -21.98 -7.93 9.18
CA ARG A 56 -21.17 -8.91 9.90
C ARG A 56 -21.45 -8.92 11.40
N GLU A 57 -21.53 -7.74 12.00
CA GLU A 57 -21.68 -7.58 13.46
C GLU A 57 -23.16 -7.40 13.87
N ASN A 58 -24.08 -7.43 12.90
CA ASN A 58 -25.53 -7.21 13.10
C ASN A 58 -25.82 -5.87 13.81
N PHE A 59 -25.12 -4.81 13.41
CA PHE A 59 -25.35 -3.47 13.94
C PHE A 59 -26.56 -2.80 13.26
N SER A 60 -27.30 -2.01 14.03
CA SER A 60 -28.48 -1.28 13.54
C SER A 60 -28.19 0.17 13.15
N SER A 61 -26.97 0.67 13.38
CA SER A 61 -26.58 2.03 13.02
C SER A 61 -25.11 2.18 12.63
N PHE A 62 -24.81 3.19 11.79
CA PHE A 62 -23.42 3.53 11.43
C PHE A 62 -22.60 4.07 12.61
N GLU A 63 -23.25 4.53 13.68
CA GLU A 63 -22.55 4.94 14.91
C GLU A 63 -21.92 3.73 15.62
N GLN A 64 -22.62 2.60 15.67
CA GLN A 64 -22.08 1.35 16.21
C GLN A 64 -20.91 0.85 15.35
N VAL A 65 -21.06 0.90 14.02
CA VAL A 65 -19.98 0.57 13.07
C VAL A 65 -18.75 1.44 13.32
N ARG A 66 -18.91 2.76 13.41
CA ARG A 66 -17.79 3.68 13.69
C ARG A 66 -17.14 3.42 15.03
N THR A 67 -17.94 3.14 16.07
CA THR A 67 -17.43 2.79 17.40
C THR A 67 -16.60 1.51 17.36
N TYR A 68 -17.09 0.48 16.67
CA TYR A 68 -16.37 -0.79 16.48
C TYR A 68 -15.05 -0.58 15.72
N LEU A 69 -15.08 0.10 14.57
CA LEU A 69 -13.86 0.35 13.80
C LEU A 69 -12.80 1.12 14.61
N ASN A 70 -13.23 2.01 15.50
CA ASN A 70 -12.36 2.74 16.42
C ASN A 70 -11.94 1.96 17.68
N SER A 71 -12.49 0.77 17.93
CA SER A 71 -12.20 -0.01 19.15
C SER A 71 -10.88 -0.79 19.11
N GLY A 72 -10.06 -0.57 18.07
CA GLY A 72 -8.78 -1.25 17.90
C GLY A 72 -8.85 -2.49 17.00
N VAL A 73 -9.76 -2.49 16.02
CA VAL A 73 -9.87 -3.55 15.01
C VAL A 73 -8.53 -3.76 14.33
N ASP A 74 -8.11 -5.02 14.26
CA ASP A 74 -6.91 -5.41 13.54
C ASP A 74 -7.19 -5.42 12.03
N ILE A 75 -6.66 -4.43 11.33
CA ILE A 75 -6.90 -4.22 9.91
C ILE A 75 -6.34 -5.35 9.03
N GLU A 76 -5.25 -6.01 9.45
CA GLU A 76 -4.65 -7.11 8.68
C GLU A 76 -5.55 -8.34 8.76
N SER A 77 -6.08 -8.63 9.95
CA SER A 77 -7.08 -9.68 10.15
C SER A 77 -8.36 -9.38 9.37
N PHE A 78 -8.83 -8.13 9.40
CA PHE A 78 -10.01 -7.69 8.67
C PHE A 78 -9.83 -7.82 7.14
N HIS A 79 -8.69 -7.37 6.61
CA HIS A 79 -8.35 -7.51 5.19
C HIS A 79 -8.26 -8.99 4.77
N SER A 80 -7.60 -9.83 5.59
CA SER A 80 -7.44 -11.26 5.30
C SER A 80 -8.77 -12.00 5.31
N GLU A 81 -9.69 -11.65 6.23
CA GLU A 81 -11.03 -12.20 6.27
C GLU A 81 -11.79 -11.91 4.97
N ILE A 82 -11.85 -10.64 4.54
CA ILE A 82 -12.53 -10.23 3.32
C ILE A 82 -11.90 -10.91 2.10
N ALA A 83 -10.57 -10.96 2.02
CA ALA A 83 -9.84 -11.64 0.95
C ALA A 83 -10.19 -13.12 0.85
N SER A 84 -10.25 -13.82 2.00
CA SER A 84 -10.59 -15.24 2.06
C SER A 84 -12.01 -15.51 1.57
N LYS A 85 -13.01 -14.75 2.03
CA LYS A 85 -14.41 -14.86 1.60
C LYS A 85 -14.58 -14.55 0.11
N LYS A 86 -13.90 -13.49 -0.36
CA LYS A 86 -13.89 -13.11 -1.77
C LYS A 86 -13.36 -14.23 -2.66
N ASN A 87 -12.31 -14.94 -2.24
CA ASN A 87 -11.70 -16.02 -3.03
C ASN A 87 -12.57 -17.29 -3.10
N LEU A 88 -13.52 -17.47 -2.18
CA LEU A 88 -14.46 -18.59 -2.20
C LEU A 88 -15.64 -18.37 -3.15
N LEU A 89 -15.93 -17.13 -3.49
CA LEU A 89 -17.07 -16.75 -4.33
C LEU A 89 -16.58 -16.32 -5.72
N ASN A 90 -17.30 -16.74 -6.76
CA ASN A 90 -17.07 -16.18 -8.08
C ASN A 90 -17.54 -14.71 -8.07
N GLN A 91 -16.57 -13.79 -8.12
CA GLN A 91 -16.71 -12.36 -7.83
C GLN A 91 -17.75 -11.66 -8.72
N PHE A 92 -18.07 -12.20 -9.90
CA PHE A 92 -19.05 -11.63 -10.82
C PHE A 92 -20.25 -12.54 -11.10
N ALA A 93 -20.32 -13.71 -10.47
CA ALA A 93 -21.46 -14.62 -10.61
C ALA A 93 -22.56 -14.37 -9.56
N SER A 94 -22.27 -13.62 -8.49
CA SER A 94 -23.24 -13.30 -7.44
C SER A 94 -23.11 -11.85 -6.96
N SER A 95 -24.22 -11.30 -6.46
CA SER A 95 -24.25 -9.99 -5.80
C SER A 95 -23.33 -9.94 -4.58
N GLU A 96 -23.26 -11.04 -3.82
CA GLU A 96 -22.37 -11.19 -2.66
C GLU A 96 -20.89 -11.16 -3.07
N GLY A 97 -20.53 -11.84 -4.17
CA GLY A 97 -19.17 -11.81 -4.72
C GLY A 97 -18.76 -10.39 -5.13
N LEU A 98 -19.65 -9.67 -5.82
CA LEU A 98 -19.40 -8.29 -6.25
C LEU A 98 -19.26 -7.35 -5.06
N TYR A 99 -20.09 -7.57 -4.03
CA TYR A 99 -20.06 -6.80 -2.80
C TYR A 99 -18.72 -6.98 -2.06
N LEU A 100 -18.28 -8.22 -1.83
CA LEU A 100 -16.99 -8.51 -1.18
C LEU A 100 -15.81 -7.95 -1.99
N TYR A 101 -15.89 -8.01 -3.33
CA TYR A 101 -14.90 -7.39 -4.21
C TYR A 101 -14.84 -5.87 -4.03
N LYS A 102 -15.99 -5.18 -3.99
CA LYS A 102 -16.06 -3.75 -3.73
C LYS A 102 -15.48 -3.41 -2.36
N THR A 103 -15.85 -4.15 -1.32
CA THR A 103 -15.32 -3.96 0.05
C THR A 103 -13.81 -4.13 0.10
N TYR A 104 -13.28 -5.18 -0.55
CA TYR A 104 -11.84 -5.43 -0.66
C TYR A 104 -11.11 -4.25 -1.32
N ASN A 105 -11.60 -3.78 -2.45
CA ASN A 105 -10.98 -2.66 -3.18
C ASN A 105 -11.03 -1.36 -2.39
N GLN A 106 -12.16 -1.04 -1.76
CA GLN A 106 -12.26 0.14 -0.89
C GLN A 106 -11.26 0.08 0.25
N LEU A 107 -11.07 -1.09 0.85
CA LEU A 107 -10.10 -1.26 1.92
C LEU A 107 -8.66 -0.98 1.42
N VAL A 108 -8.28 -1.53 0.26
CA VAL A 108 -6.97 -1.26 -0.36
C VAL A 108 -6.79 0.23 -0.70
N PHE A 109 -7.80 0.87 -1.29
CA PHE A 109 -7.73 2.32 -1.58
C PHE A 109 -7.59 3.14 -0.31
N LEU A 110 -8.34 2.79 0.75
CA LEU A 110 -8.25 3.47 2.03
C LEU A 110 -6.86 3.31 2.66
N PHE A 111 -6.25 2.12 2.59
CA PHE A 111 -4.87 1.89 3.00
C PHE A 111 -3.89 2.81 2.26
N VAL A 112 -3.95 2.82 0.93
CA VAL A 112 -3.05 3.61 0.10
C VAL A 112 -3.23 5.10 0.39
N SER A 113 -4.47 5.58 0.50
CA SER A 113 -4.78 6.97 0.83
C SER A 113 -4.22 7.37 2.19
N VAL A 114 -4.50 6.61 3.26
CA VAL A 114 -3.99 6.91 4.62
C VAL A 114 -2.47 6.96 4.65
N ILE A 115 -1.80 5.99 4.01
CA ILE A 115 -0.34 5.96 3.97
C ILE A 115 0.20 7.15 3.16
N ASN A 116 -0.40 7.49 2.02
CA ASN A 116 0.01 8.62 1.18
C ASN A 116 -0.14 9.97 1.90
N GLU A 117 -1.24 10.20 2.61
CA GLU A 117 -1.45 11.40 3.45
C GLU A 117 -0.37 11.58 4.53
N ILE A 118 0.26 10.48 4.96
CA ILE A 118 1.30 10.51 5.99
C ILE A 118 2.70 10.55 5.37
N GLN A 119 3.02 9.72 4.38
CA GLN A 119 4.40 9.61 3.85
C GLN A 119 4.83 10.77 2.96
N ASN A 120 3.91 11.53 2.36
CA ASN A 120 4.20 12.53 1.33
C ASN A 120 4.86 13.83 1.87
N GLY A 121 5.61 13.73 2.97
CA GLY A 121 6.47 14.80 3.46
C GLY A 121 7.93 14.65 3.00
N PRO A 122 8.89 15.32 3.66
CA PRO A 122 10.31 15.22 3.37
C PRO A 122 10.89 13.81 3.53
N ILE A 123 12.10 13.60 3.02
CA ILE A 123 12.82 12.32 3.17
C ILE A 123 13.00 11.98 4.65
N SER A 124 12.71 10.73 5.03
CA SER A 124 12.83 10.29 6.42
C SER A 124 14.29 10.18 6.86
N ASN A 125 14.69 11.01 7.84
CA ASN A 125 16.04 10.97 8.42
C ASN A 125 16.42 9.58 8.97
N VAL A 126 15.48 8.83 9.54
CA VAL A 126 15.74 7.49 10.09
C VAL A 126 16.08 6.51 8.97
N HIS A 127 15.28 6.48 7.90
CA HIS A 127 15.55 5.64 6.73
C HIS A 127 16.80 6.07 5.98
N LEU A 128 17.07 7.38 5.89
CA LEU A 128 18.27 7.94 5.28
C LEU A 128 19.54 7.59 6.07
N ASN A 129 19.46 7.58 7.40
CA ASN A 129 20.56 7.12 8.23
C ASN A 129 20.80 5.63 8.06
N LEU A 130 19.74 4.83 7.93
CA LEU A 130 19.86 3.40 7.64
C LEU A 130 20.53 3.16 6.29
N SER A 131 20.08 3.84 5.22
CA SER A 131 20.59 3.65 3.86
C SER A 131 22.08 3.97 3.73
N LYS A 132 22.59 4.97 4.46
CA LYS A 132 24.02 5.33 4.50
C LYS A 132 24.95 4.23 5.05
N HIS A 133 24.41 3.24 5.77
CA HIS A 133 25.19 2.12 6.34
C HIS A 133 25.14 0.85 5.49
N LEU A 134 24.51 0.93 4.31
CA LEU A 134 24.31 -0.18 3.38
C LEU A 134 25.22 -0.06 2.17
N THR A 135 25.52 -1.22 1.59
CA THR A 135 26.30 -1.36 0.35
C THR A 135 25.49 -2.11 -0.70
N ASN A 136 25.98 -2.12 -1.95
CA ASN A 136 25.39 -2.91 -3.04
C ASN A 136 25.38 -4.44 -2.82
N LYS A 137 26.03 -4.93 -1.75
CA LYS A 137 26.02 -6.34 -1.34
C LYS A 137 24.97 -6.64 -0.27
N ASP A 138 24.22 -5.64 0.18
CA ASP A 138 23.22 -5.79 1.25
C ASP A 138 21.79 -5.81 0.68
N ALA A 139 20.85 -6.28 1.50
CA ALA A 139 19.44 -6.34 1.13
C ALA A 139 18.55 -5.84 2.28
N ILE A 140 17.47 -5.17 1.89
CA ILE A 140 16.35 -4.81 2.76
C ILE A 140 15.14 -5.62 2.31
N ILE A 141 14.49 -6.28 3.25
CA ILE A 141 13.20 -6.94 3.07
C ILE A 141 12.19 -6.17 3.91
N THR A 142 11.09 -5.72 3.31
CA THR A 142 10.09 -4.90 4.00
C THR A 142 8.67 -5.40 3.76
N PHE A 143 7.87 -5.31 4.82
CA PHE A 143 6.42 -5.52 4.79
C PHE A 143 5.62 -4.21 4.70
N ASN A 144 6.30 -3.06 4.75
CA ASN A 144 5.65 -1.77 4.66
C ASN A 144 5.30 -1.42 3.21
N TRP A 145 4.10 -0.87 3.03
CA TRP A 145 3.59 -0.42 1.73
C TRP A 145 4.13 0.96 1.33
N ASP A 146 4.54 1.78 2.29
CA ASP A 146 5.08 3.13 2.03
C ASP A 146 6.41 3.10 1.26
N THR A 147 6.81 4.26 0.76
CA THR A 147 8.00 4.51 -0.06
C THR A 147 9.11 5.22 0.72
N LEU A 148 9.06 5.25 2.06
CA LEU A 148 10.04 6.00 2.86
C LEU A 148 11.46 5.45 2.72
N MET A 149 11.61 4.12 2.68
CA MET A 149 12.90 3.47 2.43
C MET A 149 13.34 3.65 0.98
N ASP A 150 12.40 3.57 0.02
CA ASP A 150 12.63 3.75 -1.41
C ASP A 150 13.27 5.12 -1.67
N ARG A 151 12.64 6.18 -1.16
CA ARG A 151 13.12 7.56 -1.27
C ARG A 151 14.46 7.76 -0.57
N ALA A 152 14.67 7.13 0.59
CA ALA A 152 15.94 7.21 1.30
C ALA A 152 17.10 6.51 0.55
N LEU A 153 16.83 5.38 -0.10
CA LEU A 153 17.82 4.69 -0.95
C LEU A 153 18.11 5.51 -2.21
N ASN A 154 17.08 6.07 -2.84
CA ASN A 154 17.23 6.93 -4.01
C ASN A 154 18.10 8.16 -3.71
N GLU A 155 17.91 8.77 -2.55
CA GLU A 155 18.68 9.93 -2.12
C GLU A 155 20.16 9.61 -1.83
N SER A 156 20.45 8.47 -1.19
CA SER A 156 21.80 8.20 -0.68
C SER A 156 22.61 7.22 -1.53
N THR A 157 22.04 6.65 -2.58
CA THR A 157 22.67 5.62 -3.41
C THR A 157 22.27 5.79 -4.88
N THR A 158 22.64 4.84 -5.74
CA THR A 158 22.17 4.80 -7.14
C THR A 158 20.84 4.05 -7.32
N TRP A 159 20.13 3.76 -6.21
CA TRP A 159 18.85 3.07 -6.25
C TRP A 159 17.81 3.91 -7.00
N CYS A 160 17.08 3.30 -7.94
CA CYS A 160 15.97 3.92 -8.64
C CYS A 160 14.92 2.88 -8.97
N VAL A 161 13.70 3.31 -9.35
CA VAL A 161 12.59 2.39 -9.59
C VAL A 161 12.77 1.51 -10.85
N ASP A 162 13.72 1.82 -11.74
CA ASP A 162 13.99 1.05 -12.97
C ASP A 162 14.36 -0.42 -12.70
N SER A 163 15.08 -0.67 -11.60
CA SER A 163 15.42 -2.03 -11.15
C SER A 163 15.66 -2.19 -9.64
N GLY A 164 15.50 -1.12 -8.85
CA GLY A 164 15.78 -1.13 -7.41
C GLY A 164 14.92 -2.08 -6.58
N TYR A 165 13.73 -2.45 -7.07
CA TYR A 165 12.86 -3.44 -6.44
C TYR A 165 13.30 -4.91 -6.67
N GLY A 166 14.46 -5.13 -7.31
CA GLY A 166 14.93 -6.46 -7.68
C GLY A 166 14.21 -7.06 -8.90
N VAL A 167 13.30 -6.30 -9.49
CA VAL A 167 12.56 -6.59 -10.72
C VAL A 167 12.52 -5.33 -11.59
N SER A 168 12.39 -5.50 -12.91
CA SER A 168 12.23 -4.37 -13.84
C SER A 168 10.75 -4.17 -14.15
N PRO A 169 10.16 -3.00 -13.83
CA PRO A 169 8.76 -2.70 -14.15
C PRO A 169 8.49 -2.73 -15.66
N LYS A 170 7.24 -2.96 -16.06
CA LYS A 170 6.80 -2.80 -17.46
C LYS A 170 6.85 -1.34 -17.92
N LYS A 171 6.35 -0.42 -17.10
CA LYS A 171 6.38 1.02 -17.34
C LYS A 171 6.51 1.78 -16.03
N ILE A 172 7.13 2.95 -16.10
CA ILE A 172 7.25 3.87 -14.98
C ILE A 172 6.59 5.18 -15.38
N TYR A 173 5.79 5.75 -14.49
CA TYR A 173 5.21 7.08 -14.65
C TYR A 173 6.13 8.12 -14.00
N ARG A 174 6.73 8.98 -14.85
CA ARG A 174 7.62 10.10 -14.52
C ARG A 174 7.20 11.31 -15.34
N SER A 175 6.16 12.00 -14.90
CA SER A 175 5.49 13.04 -15.73
C SER A 175 5.07 12.53 -17.12
N GLY A 176 4.78 11.22 -17.22
CA GLY A 176 4.54 10.50 -18.48
C GLY A 176 5.04 9.05 -18.40
N TRP A 177 4.47 8.17 -19.22
CA TRP A 177 4.87 6.76 -19.24
C TRP A 177 6.19 6.55 -20.00
N VAL A 178 7.19 6.02 -19.31
CA VAL A 178 8.52 5.70 -19.87
C VAL A 178 8.89 4.24 -19.63
N ASP A 179 9.81 3.74 -20.45
CA ASP A 179 10.42 2.42 -20.26
C ASP A 179 11.52 2.48 -19.19
N PRO A 180 11.71 1.39 -18.40
CA PRO A 180 12.81 1.32 -17.45
C PRO A 180 14.17 1.28 -18.17
N ILE A 181 15.16 1.96 -17.59
CA ILE A 181 16.54 1.91 -18.05
C ILE A 181 17.26 0.77 -17.33
N LYS A 182 17.78 -0.20 -18.09
CA LYS A 182 18.50 -1.37 -17.56
C LYS A 182 19.97 -1.05 -17.29
N ASP A 183 20.21 -0.08 -16.42
CA ASP A 183 21.56 0.24 -15.98
C ASP A 183 21.98 -0.58 -14.76
N GLY A 184 23.29 -0.78 -14.60
CA GLY A 184 23.88 -1.55 -13.51
C GLY A 184 23.82 -0.80 -12.18
N ILE A 185 22.65 -0.79 -11.53
CA ILE A 185 22.44 -0.19 -10.21
C ILE A 185 23.46 -0.74 -9.21
N GLN A 186 24.19 0.18 -8.55
CA GLN A 186 25.11 -0.12 -7.46
C GLN A 186 24.49 0.31 -6.13
N ALA A 187 23.40 -0.36 -5.75
CA ALA A 187 22.65 -0.05 -4.54
C ALA A 187 22.19 -1.34 -3.82
N PRO A 188 21.83 -1.25 -2.53
CA PRO A 188 21.23 -2.37 -1.81
C PRO A 188 19.95 -2.84 -2.51
N LYS A 189 19.66 -4.14 -2.46
CA LYS A 189 18.38 -4.67 -2.96
C LYS A 189 17.25 -4.29 -2.01
N LEU A 190 16.14 -3.78 -2.53
CA LEU A 190 14.92 -3.56 -1.76
C LEU A 190 13.83 -4.53 -2.22
N ILE A 191 13.40 -5.42 -1.32
CA ILE A 191 12.38 -6.44 -1.60
C ILE A 191 11.13 -6.09 -0.80
N LYS A 192 10.02 -5.80 -1.50
CA LYS A 192 8.71 -5.52 -0.88
C LYS A 192 7.82 -6.76 -0.95
N LEU A 193 7.35 -7.22 0.21
CA LEU A 193 6.58 -8.46 0.32
C LEU A 193 5.06 -8.26 0.28
N HIS A 194 4.56 -7.09 0.70
CA HIS A 194 3.12 -6.79 0.71
C HIS A 194 2.67 -5.90 -0.47
N GLY A 195 3.60 -5.49 -1.34
CA GLY A 195 3.36 -4.48 -2.36
C GLY A 195 3.89 -3.11 -1.97
N SER A 196 3.45 -2.08 -2.68
CA SER A 196 3.86 -0.69 -2.49
C SER A 196 2.76 0.27 -2.90
N THR A 197 2.62 1.41 -2.23
CA THR A 197 1.61 2.43 -2.57
C THR A 197 1.87 3.07 -3.93
N ASN A 198 3.09 2.97 -4.46
CA ASN A 198 3.46 3.49 -5.77
C ASN A 198 3.42 2.42 -6.88
N TRP A 199 2.91 1.21 -6.61
CA TRP A 199 2.71 0.18 -7.63
C TRP A 199 1.27 0.23 -8.14
N LEU A 200 1.09 0.66 -9.39
CA LEU A 200 -0.21 0.90 -10.02
C LEU A 200 -0.89 -0.38 -10.51
N THR A 201 -0.15 -1.48 -10.56
CA THR A 201 -0.67 -2.81 -10.86
C THR A 201 -0.92 -3.62 -9.62
N SER A 202 -1.39 -2.96 -8.57
CA SER A 202 -1.94 -3.62 -7.40
C SER A 202 -3.45 -3.85 -7.52
N HIS A 203 -4.06 -3.50 -8.67
CA HIS A 203 -5.50 -3.58 -8.86
C HIS A 203 -5.91 -4.76 -9.74
N THR A 204 -6.95 -5.44 -9.26
CA THR A 204 -7.62 -6.56 -9.88
C THR A 204 -8.14 -6.20 -11.27
N ILE A 205 -7.64 -6.91 -12.29
CA ILE A 205 -8.11 -6.77 -13.67
C ILE A 205 -9.07 -7.93 -13.96
N PRO A 206 -10.29 -7.68 -14.45
CA PRO A 206 -11.13 -8.73 -15.00
C PRO A 206 -10.40 -9.37 -16.19
N ASN A 207 -10.20 -10.68 -16.14
CA ASN A 207 -9.67 -11.42 -17.28
C ASN A 207 -10.77 -11.77 -18.28
N ASP A 208 -10.37 -12.24 -19.47
CA ASP A 208 -11.27 -12.55 -20.59
C ASP A 208 -12.28 -13.66 -20.26
N HIS A 209 -12.12 -14.35 -19.13
CA HIS A 209 -13.03 -15.40 -18.65
C HIS A 209 -14.00 -14.91 -17.59
N GLY A 210 -14.05 -13.59 -17.31
CA GLY A 210 -14.88 -13.01 -16.28
C GLY A 210 -14.43 -13.37 -14.86
N ASN A 211 -13.18 -13.82 -14.69
CA ASN A 211 -12.54 -13.96 -13.39
C ASN A 211 -11.67 -12.74 -13.12
N VAL A 212 -11.17 -12.60 -11.90
CA VAL A 212 -10.27 -11.51 -11.52
C VAL A 212 -8.85 -12.04 -11.39
N ASP A 213 -7.92 -11.50 -12.17
CA ASP A 213 -6.50 -11.75 -12.00
C ASP A 213 -5.92 -10.74 -11.02
N PHE A 214 -5.16 -11.26 -10.06
CA PHE A 214 -4.38 -10.44 -9.15
C PHE A 214 -3.06 -10.09 -9.82
N THR A 215 -2.92 -8.83 -10.20
CA THR A 215 -1.69 -8.31 -10.79
C THR A 215 -0.50 -8.31 -9.81
N HIS A 216 -0.72 -8.47 -8.50
CA HIS A 216 0.35 -8.68 -7.50
C HIS A 216 0.84 -10.15 -7.42
N VAL A 217 0.09 -11.10 -7.96
CA VAL A 217 0.54 -12.50 -8.20
C VAL A 217 1.03 -12.65 -9.65
N GLY A 218 1.02 -11.54 -10.40
CA GLY A 218 1.47 -11.46 -11.77
C GLY A 218 2.98 -11.48 -11.93
N SER A 219 3.44 -11.79 -13.13
CA SER A 219 4.84 -11.69 -13.49
C SER A 219 5.32 -10.23 -13.47
N PRO A 220 6.63 -9.97 -13.30
CA PRO A 220 7.17 -8.61 -13.23
C PRO A 220 6.84 -7.68 -14.41
N ASP A 221 6.57 -8.25 -15.58
CA ASP A 221 6.08 -7.53 -16.77
C ASP A 221 4.62 -7.07 -16.64
N LEU A 222 3.96 -7.31 -15.51
CA LEU A 222 2.72 -6.66 -15.13
C LEU A 222 2.94 -5.54 -14.11
N LEU A 223 4.17 -5.21 -13.71
CA LEU A 223 4.43 -4.16 -12.73
C LEU A 223 4.47 -2.76 -13.37
N TYR A 224 3.56 -1.85 -12.99
CA TYR A 224 3.65 -0.43 -13.34
C TYR A 224 3.91 0.37 -12.08
N VAL A 225 4.84 1.33 -12.16
CA VAL A 225 5.28 2.11 -11.01
C VAL A 225 5.02 3.59 -11.24
N TYR A 226 4.50 4.26 -10.22
CA TYR A 226 4.46 5.71 -10.13
C TYR A 226 5.73 6.21 -9.43
N GLU A 227 6.49 7.11 -10.04
CA GLU A 227 7.64 7.75 -9.38
C GLU A 227 7.33 9.20 -9.04
N ASP A 228 6.97 10.01 -10.03
CA ASP A 228 6.68 11.42 -9.84
C ASP A 228 5.76 12.02 -10.90
N THR A 229 5.29 13.22 -10.59
CA THR A 229 4.58 14.14 -11.48
C THR A 229 5.04 15.56 -11.19
N ASN A 230 5.64 16.22 -12.16
CA ASN A 230 6.04 17.64 -12.04
C ASN A 230 4.89 18.62 -12.37
N ILE A 231 3.76 18.12 -12.91
CA ILE A 231 2.56 18.89 -13.25
C ILE A 231 1.33 18.13 -12.76
N PRO A 232 0.79 18.44 -11.56
CA PRO A 232 -0.41 17.80 -11.00
C PRO A 232 -1.65 17.99 -11.88
#